data_AF-A0A2J6MKE1-F1
#
_entry.id   AF-A0A2J6MKE1-F1
#
_cell.length_a   1.000
_cell.length_b   1.000
_cell.length_c   1.000
_cell.angle_alpha   90.00
_cell.angle_beta   90.00
_cell.angle_gamma   90.00
#
_symmetry.space_group_name_H-M   'P 1'
#
loop_
_entity.id
_entity.type
_entity.pdbx_description
1 polymer ?
#
loop_
_entity_poly.entity_id
_entity_poly.type
_entity_poly.pdbx_seq_one_letter_code
_entity_poly.pdbx_strand_id
1 'polypeptide(L)'
;MPIVFRLKYTPTLFGPFVETPVLEWKEVITLLDHAQGEYWVYVGDQYQRNMGSTTFGAWRSRYTSAYEATKLRVTDTGSILMDKHGRQVKSDALPDIPANDFAGRANAVRAYLKRNGGVLEVTVEDSPGLLKPGPDKTTEKERILTFDCGFKGMGRRIYAWQYLKVNSNDPAHKWTREFKWDASCPGVKTSGLKRVQPPQNVSELRPWVASFGEYA
;
A
#
# COMPACT_ATOMS: atom_id res chain seq x y z
N MET A 1 1.28 7.45 5.07
CA MET A 1 2.56 6.97 5.62
C MET A 1 3.22 6.11 4.56
N PRO A 2 4.44 6.45 4.12
CA PRO A 2 5.08 5.77 3.01
C PRO A 2 5.83 4.52 3.45
N ILE A 3 5.58 3.40 2.75
CA ILE A 3 6.39 2.19 2.75
C ILE A 3 7.12 2.13 1.41
N VAL A 4 8.46 2.10 1.44
CA VAL A 4 9.28 2.11 0.23
C VAL A 4 9.83 0.73 -0.06
N PHE A 5 9.52 0.22 -1.25
CA PHE A 5 10.05 -1.04 -1.78
C PHE A 5 11.08 -0.74 -2.86
N ARG A 6 12.28 -1.34 -2.76
CA ARG A 6 13.34 -1.21 -3.78
C ARG A 6 13.60 -2.55 -4.43
N LEU A 7 13.27 -2.66 -5.72
CA LEU A 7 13.39 -3.87 -6.53
C LEU A 7 14.61 -3.75 -7.43
N LYS A 8 15.64 -4.55 -7.15
CA LYS A 8 16.88 -4.57 -7.93
C LYS A 8 16.78 -5.58 -9.07
N TYR A 9 16.97 -5.11 -10.29
CA TYR A 9 16.98 -5.91 -11.50
C TYR A 9 18.41 -6.10 -12.00
N THR A 10 18.74 -7.34 -12.34
CA THR A 10 19.99 -7.69 -13.01
C THR A 10 19.71 -7.77 -14.51
N PRO A 11 20.55 -7.16 -15.37
CA PRO A 11 20.34 -7.24 -16.80
C PRO A 11 20.39 -8.69 -17.29
N THR A 12 19.54 -9.03 -18.25
CA THR A 12 19.58 -10.31 -18.93
C THR A 12 19.45 -10.14 -20.45
N LEU A 13 20.43 -10.69 -21.18
CA LEU A 13 20.42 -10.70 -22.65
C LEU A 13 19.54 -11.82 -23.21
N PHE A 14 19.35 -12.89 -22.43
CA PHE A 14 18.62 -14.09 -22.84
C PHE A 14 17.45 -14.36 -21.90
N GLY A 15 16.32 -14.81 -22.45
CA GLY A 15 15.12 -15.12 -21.69
C GLY A 15 14.17 -13.95 -21.44
N PRO A 16 13.03 -14.20 -20.79
CA PRO A 16 12.01 -13.18 -20.52
C PRO A 16 12.47 -12.21 -19.42
N PHE A 17 11.79 -11.05 -19.36
CA PHE A 17 11.90 -10.18 -18.19
C PHE A 17 11.26 -10.91 -16.98
N VAL A 18 11.94 -10.88 -15.84
CA VAL A 18 11.39 -11.42 -14.60
C VAL A 18 10.56 -10.32 -13.95
N GLU A 19 9.25 -10.54 -13.82
CA GLU A 19 8.34 -9.59 -13.19
C GLU A 19 8.64 -9.36 -11.72
N THR A 20 8.19 -8.21 -11.21
CA THR A 20 8.18 -7.94 -9.78
C THR A 20 7.47 -9.07 -9.02
N PRO A 21 8.00 -9.54 -7.87
CA PRO A 21 7.31 -10.49 -7.01
C PRO A 21 5.93 -10.02 -6.56
N VAL A 22 5.06 -10.97 -6.23
CA VAL A 22 3.72 -10.65 -5.71
C VAL A 22 3.83 -9.95 -4.35
N LEU A 23 3.20 -8.78 -4.21
CA LEU A 23 3.07 -8.08 -2.94
C LEU A 23 2.14 -8.88 -2.01
N GLU A 24 2.55 -9.05 -0.76
CA GLU A 24 1.70 -9.54 0.33
C GLU A 24 1.58 -8.45 1.38
N TRP A 25 0.36 -8.03 1.67
CA TRP A 25 0.07 -6.99 2.66
C TRP A 25 -0.82 -7.57 3.75
N LYS A 26 -0.20 -8.25 4.72
CA LYS A 26 -0.94 -8.92 5.78
C LYS A 26 -1.31 -7.91 6.85
N GLU A 27 -2.60 -7.84 7.16
CA GLU A 27 -3.12 -6.98 8.21
C GLU A 27 -3.86 -7.77 9.27
N VAL A 28 -3.72 -7.30 10.51
CA VAL A 28 -4.65 -7.59 11.59
C VAL A 28 -5.27 -6.27 12.02
N ILE A 29 -6.59 -6.20 11.98
CA ILE A 29 -7.37 -5.04 12.42
C ILE A 29 -8.20 -5.48 13.60
N THR A 30 -7.98 -4.88 14.76
CA THR A 30 -8.87 -5.03 15.92
C THR A 30 -9.54 -3.69 16.16
N LEU A 31 -10.88 -3.67 16.10
CA LEU A 31 -11.69 -2.49 16.37
C LEU A 31 -12.56 -2.76 17.60
N LEU A 32 -12.53 -1.84 18.55
CA LEU A 32 -13.38 -1.80 19.73
C LEU A 32 -14.35 -0.64 19.57
N ASP A 33 -15.64 -0.93 19.65
CA ASP A 33 -16.72 0.06 19.73
C ASP A 33 -17.24 0.07 21.16
N HIS A 34 -16.64 0.94 21.98
CA HIS A 34 -16.95 1.03 23.41
C HIS A 34 -18.39 1.50 23.65
N ALA A 35 -18.97 2.26 22.72
CA ALA A 35 -20.36 2.70 22.80
C ALA A 35 -21.35 1.55 22.59
N GLN A 36 -21.00 0.57 21.75
CA GLN A 36 -21.82 -0.62 21.50
C GLN A 36 -21.50 -1.78 22.45
N GLY A 37 -20.39 -1.69 23.20
CA GLY A 37 -19.90 -2.80 24.02
C GLY A 37 -19.41 -3.97 23.16
N GLU A 38 -18.95 -3.70 21.93
CA GLU A 38 -18.59 -4.72 20.95
C GLU A 38 -17.16 -4.55 20.44
N TYR A 39 -16.57 -5.64 19.96
CA TYR A 39 -15.31 -5.59 19.22
C TYR A 39 -15.29 -6.64 18.11
N TRP A 40 -14.49 -6.39 17.07
CA TRP A 40 -14.23 -7.38 16.03
C TRP A 40 -12.75 -7.39 15.64
N VAL A 41 -12.34 -8.52 15.06
CA VAL A 41 -10.99 -8.73 14.55
C VAL A 41 -11.08 -9.20 13.10
N TYR A 42 -10.36 -8.52 12.22
CA TYR A 42 -10.10 -8.96 10.85
C TYR A 42 -8.63 -9.38 10.72
N VAL A 43 -8.40 -10.47 9.99
CA VAL A 43 -7.06 -10.95 9.62
C VAL A 43 -7.09 -11.30 8.14
N GLY A 44 -6.17 -10.76 7.35
CA GLY A 44 -6.06 -11.14 5.95
C GLY A 44 -5.05 -10.33 5.15
N ASP A 45 -4.84 -10.74 3.90
CA ASP A 45 -4.00 -10.02 2.94
C ASP A 45 -4.82 -8.93 2.24
N GLN A 46 -4.58 -7.67 2.58
CA GLN A 46 -5.30 -6.54 1.96
C GLN A 46 -5.03 -6.39 0.49
N TYR A 47 -3.84 -6.76 0.01
CA TYR A 47 -3.54 -6.64 -1.40
C TYR A 47 -4.41 -7.62 -2.19
N GLN A 48 -4.57 -8.85 -1.71
CA GLN A 48 -5.48 -9.82 -2.31
C GLN A 48 -6.95 -9.41 -2.13
N ARG A 49 -7.34 -8.96 -0.93
CA ARG A 49 -8.74 -8.62 -0.61
C ARG A 49 -9.22 -7.35 -1.33
N ASN A 50 -8.38 -6.34 -1.45
CA ASN A 50 -8.75 -5.00 -1.88
C ASN A 50 -7.65 -4.38 -2.75
N MET A 51 -7.24 -5.11 -3.79
CA MET A 51 -6.23 -4.67 -4.74
C MET A 51 -6.54 -3.30 -5.37
N GLY A 52 -7.83 -2.97 -5.54
CA GLY A 52 -8.29 -1.69 -6.08
C GLY A 52 -8.15 -0.49 -5.14
N SER A 53 -7.72 -0.68 -3.88
CA SER A 53 -7.46 0.41 -2.94
C SER A 53 -6.51 1.46 -3.53
N THR A 54 -6.71 2.72 -3.15
CA THR A 54 -5.78 3.80 -3.46
C THR A 54 -4.41 3.56 -2.83
N THR A 55 -4.35 2.91 -1.67
CA THR A 55 -3.10 2.45 -1.03
C THR A 55 -2.20 1.71 -2.02
N PHE A 56 -2.77 0.80 -2.82
CA PHE A 56 -2.01 -0.02 -3.77
C PHE A 56 -1.91 0.58 -5.17
N GLY A 57 -2.35 1.84 -5.37
CA GLY A 57 -2.32 2.51 -6.67
C GLY A 57 -0.92 2.52 -7.28
N ALA A 58 0.06 3.05 -6.54
CA ALA A 58 1.46 3.09 -6.96
C ALA A 58 2.04 1.70 -7.28
N TRP A 59 1.65 0.67 -6.53
CA TRP A 59 2.09 -0.70 -6.79
C TRP A 59 1.51 -1.26 -8.09
N ARG A 60 0.22 -1.01 -8.35
CA ARG A 60 -0.47 -1.46 -9.56
C ARG A 60 0.03 -0.76 -10.81
N SER A 61 0.37 0.53 -10.73
CA SER A 61 0.84 1.33 -11.85
C SER A 61 2.37 1.47 -11.90
N ARG A 62 3.12 0.71 -11.10
CA ARG A 62 4.55 0.92 -10.82
C ARG A 62 5.42 1.21 -12.05
N TYR A 63 5.21 0.49 -13.16
CA TYR A 63 6.00 0.71 -14.37
C TYR A 63 5.56 1.95 -15.15
N THR A 64 4.25 2.17 -15.31
CA THR A 64 3.72 3.40 -15.90
C THR A 64 4.09 4.63 -15.07
N SER A 65 3.92 4.58 -13.75
CA SER A 65 4.32 5.63 -12.81
C SER A 65 5.80 5.96 -12.91
N ALA A 66 6.67 4.95 -13.02
CA ALA A 66 8.10 5.15 -13.19
C ALA A 66 8.46 5.73 -14.57
N TYR A 67 7.74 5.34 -15.63
CA TYR A 67 7.85 5.98 -16.94
C TYR A 67 7.52 7.46 -16.85
N GLU A 68 6.39 7.81 -16.23
CA GLU A 68 5.93 9.20 -16.09
C GLU A 68 6.90 10.05 -15.25
N ALA A 69 7.41 9.50 -14.15
CA ALA A 69 8.42 10.18 -13.35
C ALA A 69 9.74 10.42 -14.11
N THR A 70 10.11 9.49 -14.99
CA THR A 70 11.37 9.57 -15.75
C THR A 70 11.24 10.46 -17.00
N LYS A 71 10.21 10.22 -17.80
CA LYS A 71 10.03 10.80 -19.13
C LYS A 71 9.27 12.13 -19.07
N LEU A 72 8.22 12.20 -18.25
CA LEU A 72 7.34 13.36 -18.13
C LEU A 72 7.67 14.23 -16.90
N ARG A 73 8.58 13.78 -16.03
CA ARG A 73 9.02 14.46 -14.81
C ARG A 73 7.88 14.72 -13.81
N VAL A 74 6.92 13.82 -13.74
CA VAL A 74 5.86 13.86 -12.72
C VAL A 74 6.44 13.38 -11.37
N THR A 75 6.40 14.21 -10.33
CA THR A 75 7.12 13.94 -9.07
C THR A 75 6.37 13.05 -8.08
N ASP A 76 5.05 12.88 -8.26
CA ASP A 76 4.17 12.29 -7.24
C ASP A 76 3.53 10.96 -7.69
N THR A 77 4.20 10.22 -8.58
CA THR A 77 3.66 8.98 -9.16
C THR A 77 3.80 7.76 -8.24
N GLY A 78 4.56 7.89 -7.15
CA GLY A 78 4.86 6.80 -6.22
C GLY A 78 5.82 5.75 -6.80
N SER A 79 6.47 5.97 -7.94
CA SER A 79 7.49 5.06 -8.46
C SER A 79 8.62 5.77 -9.19
N ILE A 80 9.86 5.35 -8.94
CA ILE A 80 11.08 5.94 -9.49
C ILE A 80 11.92 4.85 -10.17
N LEU A 81 12.36 5.14 -11.39
CA LEU A 81 13.31 4.30 -12.12
C LEU A 81 14.74 4.82 -11.92
N MET A 82 15.61 3.96 -11.39
CA MET A 82 17.03 4.25 -11.21
C MET A 82 17.91 3.30 -12.03
N ASP A 83 19.05 3.80 -12.47
CA ASP A 83 20.09 3.02 -13.11
C ASP A 83 20.78 2.08 -12.10
N LYS A 84 21.70 1.24 -12.60
CA LYS A 84 22.47 0.29 -11.77
C LYS A 84 23.35 0.95 -10.70
N HIS A 85 23.57 2.26 -10.78
CA HIS A 85 24.33 3.06 -9.81
C HIS A 85 23.41 3.81 -8.83
N GLY A 86 22.09 3.58 -8.90
CA GLY A 86 21.11 4.24 -8.02
C GLY A 86 20.80 5.68 -8.41
N ARG A 87 21.19 6.12 -9.62
CA ARG A 87 20.85 7.46 -10.13
C ARG A 87 19.56 7.40 -10.92
N GLN A 88 18.71 8.42 -10.83
CA GLN A 88 17.50 8.47 -11.65
C GLN A 88 17.84 8.36 -13.13
N VAL A 89 17.10 7.51 -13.84
CA VAL A 89 17.28 7.34 -15.28
C VAL A 89 16.94 8.64 -15.99
N LYS A 90 17.69 8.97 -17.04
CA LYS A 90 17.46 10.17 -17.85
C LYS A 90 16.30 9.94 -18.82
N SER A 91 15.58 11.00 -19.16
CA SER A 91 14.40 10.95 -20.04
C SER A 91 14.69 10.43 -21.46
N ASP A 92 15.91 10.60 -21.96
CA ASP A 92 16.37 10.11 -23.27
C ASP A 92 16.59 8.59 -23.31
N ALA A 93 16.69 7.93 -22.16
CA ALA A 93 16.86 6.49 -22.07
C ALA A 93 15.55 5.69 -22.28
N LEU A 94 14.40 6.37 -22.33
CA LEU A 94 13.09 5.78 -22.61
C LEU A 94 12.52 6.36 -23.93
N PRO A 95 11.86 5.53 -24.76
CA PRO A 95 11.21 5.99 -25.99
C PRO A 95 10.04 6.93 -25.69
N ASP A 96 9.63 7.73 -26.67
CA ASP A 96 8.39 8.50 -26.62
C ASP A 96 7.19 7.60 -26.91
N ILE A 97 6.34 7.42 -25.91
CA ILE A 97 5.11 6.63 -25.97
C ILE A 97 3.90 7.57 -25.79
N PRO A 98 2.83 7.43 -26.62
CA PRO A 98 1.61 8.23 -26.51
C PRO A 98 0.98 8.25 -25.11
N ALA A 99 0.21 9.32 -24.83
CA ALA A 99 -0.43 9.54 -23.53
C ALA A 99 -1.39 8.44 -23.11
N ASN A 100 -2.10 7.87 -24.07
CA ASN A 100 -3.12 6.84 -23.88
C ASN A 100 -2.59 5.40 -23.98
N ASP A 101 -1.30 5.21 -24.26
CA ASP A 101 -0.69 3.88 -24.38
C ASP A 101 0.03 3.47 -23.08
N PHE A 102 -0.76 3.14 -22.05
CA PHE A 102 -0.25 2.72 -20.75
C PHE A 102 0.58 1.43 -20.81
N ALA A 103 0.18 0.49 -21.68
CA ALA A 103 0.89 -0.77 -21.89
C ALA A 103 2.27 -0.52 -22.51
N GLY A 104 2.35 0.34 -23.53
CA GLY A 104 3.62 0.75 -24.14
C GLY A 104 4.56 1.42 -23.14
N ARG A 105 4.04 2.29 -22.26
CA ARG A 105 4.82 2.95 -21.20
C ARG A 105 5.39 1.94 -20.20
N ALA A 106 4.57 1.01 -19.73
CA ALA A 106 5.01 -0.03 -18.82
C ALA A 106 6.06 -0.94 -19.48
N ASN A 107 5.84 -1.34 -20.73
CA ASN A 107 6.76 -2.15 -21.52
C ASN A 107 8.10 -1.44 -21.80
N ALA A 108 8.10 -0.12 -21.98
CA ALA A 108 9.33 0.65 -22.10
C ALA A 108 10.22 0.54 -20.85
N VAL A 109 9.63 0.63 -19.66
CA VAL A 109 10.35 0.49 -18.39
C VAL A 109 10.84 -0.95 -18.20
N ARG A 110 10.00 -1.96 -18.45
CA ARG A 110 10.44 -3.37 -18.44
C ARG A 110 11.61 -3.62 -19.38
N ALA A 111 11.53 -3.12 -20.61
CA ALA A 111 12.57 -3.28 -21.62
C ALA A 111 13.87 -2.57 -21.20
N TYR A 112 13.77 -1.41 -20.54
CA TYR A 112 14.93 -0.75 -19.95
C TYR A 112 15.57 -1.62 -18.85
N LEU A 113 14.78 -2.06 -17.86
CA LEU A 113 15.25 -2.87 -16.73
C LEU A 113 15.83 -4.20 -17.19
N LYS A 114 15.23 -4.84 -18.19
CA LYS A 114 15.75 -6.09 -18.78
C LYS A 114 17.14 -5.88 -19.38
N ARG A 115 17.34 -4.81 -20.16
CA ARG A 115 18.58 -4.57 -20.91
C ARG A 115 19.71 -4.03 -20.04
N ASN A 116 19.38 -3.13 -19.11
CA ASN A 116 20.37 -2.35 -18.37
C ASN A 116 20.48 -2.78 -16.90
N GLY A 117 19.51 -3.55 -16.39
CA GLY A 117 19.29 -3.69 -14.96
C GLY A 117 18.81 -2.37 -14.35
N GLY A 118 18.99 -2.24 -13.04
CA GLY A 118 18.68 -1.02 -12.31
C GLY A 118 17.84 -1.28 -11.07
N VAL A 119 17.19 -0.23 -10.56
CA VAL A 119 16.31 -0.32 -9.41
C VAL A 119 14.97 0.33 -9.76
N LEU A 120 13.89 -0.41 -9.55
CA LEU A 120 12.54 0.16 -9.49
C LEU A 120 12.21 0.39 -8.02
N GLU A 121 12.07 1.64 -7.64
CA GLU A 121 11.59 2.03 -6.32
C GLU A 121 10.10 2.33 -6.39
N VAL A 122 9.33 1.78 -5.46
CA VAL A 122 7.88 1.95 -5.38
C VAL A 122 7.52 2.36 -3.95
N THR A 123 6.85 3.49 -3.83
CA THR A 123 6.34 4.02 -2.55
C THR A 123 4.86 3.70 -2.45
N VAL A 124 4.50 2.84 -1.51
CA VAL A 124 3.12 2.54 -1.14
C VAL A 124 2.75 3.40 0.04
N GLU A 125 1.79 4.31 -0.15
CA GLU A 125 1.31 5.16 0.94
C GLU A 125 0.01 4.61 1.51
N ASP A 126 0.05 4.17 2.76
CA ASP A 126 -1.16 3.89 3.49
C ASP A 126 -1.62 5.10 4.30
N SER A 127 -2.88 5.47 4.15
CA SER A 127 -3.53 6.55 4.89
C SER A 127 -4.67 5.98 5.72
N PRO A 128 -4.35 5.28 6.81
CA PRO A 128 -5.34 4.57 7.59
C PRO A 128 -6.18 5.59 8.39
N GLY A 129 -7.49 5.62 8.13
CA GLY A 129 -8.45 6.48 8.83
C GLY A 129 -9.43 5.67 9.67
N LEU A 130 -9.84 6.18 10.82
CA LEU A 130 -11.12 5.84 11.42
C LEU A 130 -12.15 6.81 10.87
N LEU A 131 -13.27 6.30 10.34
CA LEU A 131 -14.38 7.16 9.92
C LEU A 131 -14.77 8.03 11.11
N LYS A 132 -14.71 9.36 10.91
CA LYS A 132 -15.17 10.30 11.93
C LYS A 132 -16.64 10.00 12.21
N PRO A 133 -17.05 9.87 13.48
CA PRO A 133 -18.47 9.81 13.78
C PRO A 133 -19.17 11.05 13.23
N GLY A 134 -20.38 10.87 12.72
CA GLY A 134 -21.23 11.99 12.33
C GLY A 134 -21.52 12.89 13.54
N PRO A 135 -21.93 14.15 13.31
CA PRO A 135 -22.12 15.15 14.36
C PRO A 135 -23.06 14.71 15.49
N ASP A 136 -23.99 13.79 15.22
CA ASP A 136 -25.03 13.36 16.17
C ASP A 136 -24.76 12.00 16.84
N LYS A 137 -23.56 11.43 16.68
CA LYS A 137 -23.24 10.10 17.25
C LYS A 137 -22.13 10.21 18.29
N THR A 138 -22.50 10.00 19.55
CA THR A 138 -21.51 9.73 20.60
C THR A 138 -20.86 8.39 20.33
N THR A 139 -19.56 8.36 20.06
CA THR A 139 -18.82 7.13 19.88
C THR A 139 -17.43 7.25 20.50
N GLU A 140 -17.07 6.24 21.28
CA GLU A 140 -15.69 5.97 21.65
C GLU A 140 -15.24 4.73 20.87
N LYS A 141 -14.28 4.91 19.97
CA LYS A 141 -13.74 3.86 19.12
C LYS A 141 -12.24 3.77 19.30
N GLU A 142 -11.77 2.54 19.39
CA GLU A 142 -10.35 2.23 19.51
C GLU A 142 -10.00 1.21 18.43
N ARG A 143 -8.89 1.44 17.73
CA ARG A 143 -8.41 0.55 16.68
C ARG A 143 -6.94 0.32 16.85
N ILE A 144 -6.56 -0.94 16.78
CA ILE A 144 -5.18 -1.34 16.54
C ILE A 144 -5.10 -2.07 15.20
N LEU A 145 -4.15 -1.63 14.38
CA LEU A 145 -3.91 -2.13 13.04
C LEU A 145 -2.43 -2.50 12.95
N THR A 146 -2.13 -3.76 12.71
CA THR A 146 -0.75 -4.22 12.47
C THR A 146 -0.57 -4.57 11.01
N PHE A 147 0.55 -4.13 10.45
CA PHE A 147 0.95 -4.37 9.07
C PHE A 147 2.16 -5.30 9.05
N ASP A 148 2.10 -6.33 8.22
CA ASP A 148 3.22 -7.17 7.83
C ASP A 148 3.30 -7.22 6.30
N CYS A 149 4.12 -6.34 5.73
CA CYS A 149 4.17 -6.05 4.31
C CYS A 149 5.47 -6.55 3.69
N GLY A 150 5.39 -7.25 2.56
CA GLY A 150 6.57 -7.74 1.87
C GLY A 150 6.23 -8.47 0.58
N PHE A 151 7.16 -9.29 0.12
CA PHE A 151 6.96 -10.09 -1.09
C PHE A 151 6.68 -11.54 -0.74
N LYS A 152 5.79 -12.16 -1.51
CA LYS A 152 5.43 -13.57 -1.34
C LYS A 152 6.68 -14.45 -1.46
N GLY A 153 7.04 -15.12 -0.38
CA GLY A 153 8.16 -16.06 -0.32
C GLY A 153 9.55 -15.42 -0.43
N MET A 154 9.69 -14.10 -0.23
CA MET A 154 10.96 -13.40 -0.47
C MET A 154 11.27 -12.30 0.55
N GLY A 155 12.55 -12.23 0.92
CA GLY A 155 13.18 -11.05 1.54
C GLY A 155 12.71 -10.73 2.97
N ARG A 156 13.18 -9.57 3.46
CA ARG A 156 12.73 -8.99 4.73
C ARG A 156 11.34 -8.39 4.53
N ARG A 157 10.47 -8.61 5.52
CA ARG A 157 9.15 -7.98 5.60
C ARG A 157 9.21 -6.76 6.52
N ILE A 158 8.36 -5.79 6.24
CA ILE A 158 8.22 -4.56 7.01
C ILE A 158 7.08 -4.77 8.00
N TYR A 159 7.39 -4.67 9.28
CA TYR A 159 6.40 -4.74 10.33
C TYR A 159 6.15 -3.35 10.94
N ALA A 160 4.88 -3.01 11.11
CA ALA A 160 4.48 -1.78 11.77
C ALA A 160 3.13 -1.93 12.45
N TRP A 161 2.81 -1.00 13.35
CA TRP A 161 1.47 -0.92 13.91
C TRP A 161 1.01 0.51 14.06
N GLN A 162 -0.29 0.68 13.96
CA GLN A 162 -1.01 1.91 14.25
C GLN A 162 -2.01 1.69 15.36
N TYR A 163 -2.05 2.62 16.31
CA TYR A 163 -3.08 2.70 17.32
C TYR A 163 -3.83 4.02 17.18
N LEU A 164 -5.16 3.94 17.06
CA LEU A 164 -6.05 5.09 17.03
C LEU A 164 -7.09 4.96 18.12
N LYS A 165 -7.25 6.01 18.92
CA LYS A 165 -8.37 6.12 19.88
C LYS A 165 -9.09 7.44 19.66
N VAL A 166 -10.38 7.34 19.39
CA VAL A 166 -11.26 8.45 19.05
C VAL A 166 -12.41 8.49 20.03
N ASN A 167 -12.64 9.66 20.61
CA ASN A 167 -13.85 9.96 21.37
C ASN A 167 -14.51 11.17 20.70
N SER A 168 -15.74 11.01 20.23
CA SER A 168 -16.49 12.10 19.57
C SER A 168 -16.74 13.30 20.49
N ASN A 169 -16.74 13.10 21.81
CA ASN A 169 -16.94 14.17 22.79
C ASN A 169 -15.68 15.01 22.99
N ASP A 170 -14.53 14.50 22.55
CA ASP A 170 -13.26 15.20 22.62
C ASP A 170 -12.93 15.89 21.29
N PRO A 171 -12.37 17.11 21.32
CA PRO A 171 -11.84 17.73 20.11
C PRO A 171 -10.73 16.88 19.49
N ALA A 172 -10.60 16.92 18.16
CA ALA A 172 -9.75 16.00 17.40
C ALA A 172 -8.25 15.99 17.81
N HIS A 173 -7.74 17.06 18.40
CA HIS A 173 -6.36 17.14 18.90
C HIS A 173 -6.12 16.29 20.16
N LYS A 174 -7.18 15.88 20.87
CA LYS A 174 -7.10 14.96 22.01
C LYS A 174 -7.19 13.48 21.61
N TRP A 175 -7.50 13.19 20.35
CA TRP A 175 -7.56 11.81 19.89
C TRP A 175 -6.15 11.22 19.86
N THR A 176 -6.01 9.97 20.30
CA THR A 176 -4.72 9.28 20.24
C THR A 176 -4.46 8.80 18.82
N ARG A 177 -3.27 9.12 18.31
CA ARG A 177 -2.76 8.61 17.04
C ARG A 177 -1.30 8.23 17.22
N GLU A 178 -1.05 6.94 17.33
CA GLU A 178 0.29 6.41 17.44
C GLU A 178 0.60 5.51 16.26
N PHE A 179 1.85 5.56 15.83
CA PHE A 179 2.38 4.71 14.79
C PHE A 179 3.84 4.37 15.10
N LYS A 180 4.20 3.09 15.03
CA LYS A 180 5.58 2.63 15.28
C LYS A 180 6.00 1.55 14.30
N TRP A 181 7.26 1.63 13.89
CA TRP A 181 7.97 0.63 13.08
C TRP A 181 8.65 -0.40 13.96
N ASP A 182 8.69 -1.67 13.51
CA ASP A 182 9.51 -2.75 14.10
C ASP A 182 9.41 -2.85 15.65
N ALA A 183 8.27 -2.46 16.21
CA ALA A 183 8.04 -2.41 17.65
C ALA A 183 6.95 -3.42 18.03
N SER A 184 7.01 -3.93 19.26
CA SER A 184 5.92 -4.75 19.79
C SER A 184 4.61 -3.96 19.82
N CYS A 185 3.55 -4.55 19.28
CA CYS A 185 2.21 -3.98 19.29
C CYS A 185 1.68 -4.00 20.73
N PRO A 186 1.19 -2.87 21.29
CA PRO A 186 0.82 -2.77 22.71
C PRO A 186 -0.37 -3.65 23.13
N GLY A 187 -1.05 -4.32 22.18
CA GLY A 187 -2.30 -5.02 22.44
C GLY A 187 -3.43 -4.04 22.78
N VAL A 188 -4.66 -4.56 22.84
CA VAL A 188 -5.85 -3.78 23.26
C VAL A 188 -6.65 -4.60 24.26
N LYS A 189 -7.26 -3.94 25.24
CA LYS A 189 -8.05 -4.61 26.28
C LYS A 189 -9.47 -4.83 25.76
N THR A 190 -9.85 -6.09 25.57
CA THR A 190 -11.20 -6.47 25.11
C THR A 190 -12.12 -6.94 26.24
N SER A 191 -11.66 -6.91 27.50
CA SER A 191 -12.45 -7.32 28.67
C SER A 191 -13.73 -6.49 28.77
N GLY A 192 -14.87 -7.16 28.92
CA GLY A 192 -16.19 -6.51 28.99
C GLY A 192 -16.83 -6.20 27.63
N LEU A 193 -16.14 -6.46 26.51
CA LEU A 193 -16.69 -6.29 25.17
C LEU A 193 -17.12 -7.63 24.58
N LYS A 194 -18.24 -7.63 23.84
CA LYS A 194 -18.74 -8.77 23.09
C LYS A 194 -18.04 -8.86 21.73
N ARG A 195 -17.50 -10.03 21.40
CA ARG A 195 -16.94 -10.26 20.06
C ARG A 195 -18.06 -10.37 19.03
N VAL A 196 -17.95 -9.64 17.93
CA VAL A 196 -18.83 -9.71 16.77
C VAL A 196 -18.04 -9.98 15.50
N GLN A 197 -18.75 -10.27 14.41
CA GLN A 197 -18.11 -10.45 13.09
C GLN A 197 -17.64 -9.10 12.55
N PRO A 198 -16.49 -9.06 11.85
CA PRO A 198 -16.09 -7.87 11.11
C PRO A 198 -17.16 -7.51 10.06
N PRO A 199 -17.42 -6.22 9.82
CA PRO A 199 -18.34 -5.77 8.78
C PRO A 199 -18.01 -6.37 7.41
N GLN A 200 -19.03 -6.69 6.60
CA GLN A 200 -18.84 -7.30 5.27
C GLN A 200 -17.88 -6.50 4.37
N ASN A 201 -18.00 -5.17 4.36
CA ASN A 201 -17.10 -4.32 3.58
C ASN A 201 -15.63 -4.37 4.06
N VAL A 202 -15.36 -4.94 5.24
CA VAL A 202 -14.03 -5.22 5.81
C VAL A 202 -13.63 -6.69 5.63
N SER A 203 -14.55 -7.64 5.63
CA SER A 203 -14.21 -9.07 5.56
C SER A 203 -14.28 -9.66 4.15
N GLU A 204 -15.07 -9.09 3.26
CA GLU A 204 -15.28 -9.61 1.92
C GLU A 204 -14.22 -9.12 0.92
N LEU A 205 -13.96 -9.96 -0.07
CA LEU A 205 -13.17 -9.64 -1.26
C LEU A 205 -13.87 -8.51 -2.00
N ARG A 206 -13.17 -7.41 -2.24
CA ARG A 206 -13.68 -6.34 -3.07
C ARG A 206 -13.34 -6.65 -4.53
N PRO A 207 -14.34 -6.79 -5.41
CA PRO A 207 -14.08 -7.02 -6.81
C PRO A 207 -13.21 -5.89 -7.33
N TRP A 208 -12.12 -6.25 -7.99
CA TRP A 208 -11.31 -5.27 -8.67
C TRP A 208 -12.08 -4.81 -9.90
N VAL A 209 -12.53 -3.56 -9.85
CA VAL A 209 -12.99 -2.85 -11.03
C VAL A 209 -11.74 -2.24 -11.65
N ALA A 210 -11.34 -2.76 -12.81
CA ALA A 210 -10.26 -2.18 -13.58
C ALA A 210 -10.62 -0.72 -13.91
N SER A 211 -10.03 0.21 -13.18
CA SER A 211 -9.99 1.63 -13.54
C SER A 211 -8.57 1.95 -13.98
N PHE A 212 -8.49 2.71 -15.08
CA PHE A 212 -7.30 3.17 -15.82
C PHE A 212 -5.93 2.80 -15.22
N GLY A 213 -5.13 2.04 -15.97
CA GLY A 213 -3.78 1.66 -15.59
C GLY A 213 -3.24 0.51 -16.43
N GLU A 214 -2.05 0.03 -16.05
CA GLU A 214 -1.29 -1.01 -16.75
C GLU A 214 -2.03 -2.34 -16.99
N TYR A 215 -3.03 -2.63 -16.15
CA TYR A 215 -3.84 -3.84 -16.23
C TYR A 215 -5.29 -3.58 -16.66
N ALA A 216 -5.65 -2.33 -17.01
CA ALA A 216 -7.01 -1.98 -17.43
C ALA A 216 -7.36 -2.53 -18.82
#